data_AF-A0A7K1FN22-F1
#
_entry.id   AF-A0A7K1FN22-F1
#
_cell.length_a   1.000
_cell.length_b   1.000
_cell.length_c   1.000
_cell.angle_alpha   90.00
_cell.angle_beta   90.00
_cell.angle_gamma   90.00
#
_symmetry.space_group_name_H-M   'P 1'
#
loop_
_entity.id
_entity.type
_entity.pdbx_description
1 polymer ?
#
loop_
_entity_poly.entity_id
_entity_poly.type
_entity_poly.pdbx_seq_one_letter_code
_entity_poly.pdbx_strand_id
1 'polypeptide(L)'
;MSRFTTLTAGLRTAVVATAVAALSVGAVAVAGPAAAKGSPTGDLAVTVNGTTYNPAAGKDVKLKDVAASGTVKIRGTHVTFDIDTATLGVYHYTLTGAADPQRMVTKPTEIFASKVPTLTAAQRAGVRIKELEVKDDTLVVRFQVAGGTLKVQAKDAPQGGIFQMEPEFASAVEVTHVLGSGLFYFVNSFTGKINFGDGTNAVSQAQSATGYHQMLLGKDSPQVATKTYQDGTTTKWLVTSGGRMGGVLGEDAIELSQGATNCTSNCQAQNRIRGSVPVPPNPVDPTPIG
;
A
#
# COMPACT_ATOMS: atom_id res chain seq x y z
N MET A 1 -31.57 81.74 -8.23
CA MET A 1 -31.33 81.89 -6.78
C MET A 1 -30.16 80.98 -6.41
N SER A 2 -29.26 81.51 -5.58
CA SER A 2 -27.98 80.97 -5.08
C SER A 2 -26.76 80.93 -6.01
N ARG A 3 -25.82 81.83 -5.65
CA ARG A 3 -24.42 82.01 -6.06
C ARG A 3 -23.52 81.00 -5.34
N PHE A 4 -22.31 80.73 -5.87
CA PHE A 4 -20.99 81.00 -5.22
C PHE A 4 -19.80 80.44 -6.03
N THR A 5 -19.00 81.37 -6.55
CA THR A 5 -17.54 81.58 -6.48
C THR A 5 -16.48 80.46 -6.71
N THR A 6 -15.50 80.86 -7.53
CA THR A 6 -14.21 80.34 -8.03
C THR A 6 -13.11 80.10 -6.97
N LEU A 7 -12.17 79.16 -7.24
CA LEU A 7 -10.69 79.32 -7.39
C LEU A 7 -9.83 78.08 -6.97
N THR A 8 -9.01 77.61 -7.93
CA THR A 8 -7.63 77.06 -7.89
C THR A 8 -7.14 76.15 -6.76
N ALA A 9 -6.52 75.01 -7.16
CA ALA A 9 -5.13 74.67 -6.85
C ALA A 9 -4.68 73.40 -7.60
N GLY A 10 -3.58 73.50 -8.35
CA GLY A 10 -2.81 72.33 -8.77
C GLY A 10 -1.72 72.01 -7.75
N LEU A 11 -1.43 70.74 -7.51
CA LEU A 11 -0.12 70.32 -7.02
C LEU A 11 0.12 68.81 -7.23
N ARG A 12 1.12 68.53 -8.08
CA ARG A 12 2.16 67.50 -7.99
C ARG A 12 1.81 66.16 -7.31
N THR A 13 1.79 65.08 -8.10
CA THR A 13 1.98 63.72 -7.59
C THR A 13 3.25 63.12 -8.18
N ALA A 14 4.15 62.76 -7.27
CA ALA A 14 5.47 62.21 -7.55
C ALA A 14 5.42 60.82 -8.19
N VAL A 15 6.31 60.58 -9.14
CA VAL A 15 6.63 59.25 -9.67
C VAL A 15 7.42 58.51 -8.59
N VAL A 16 6.81 57.50 -7.97
CA VAL A 16 7.51 56.54 -7.11
C VAL A 16 7.96 55.38 -7.99
N ALA A 17 9.26 55.33 -8.29
CA ALA A 17 9.90 54.16 -8.88
C ALA A 17 9.91 53.03 -7.84
N THR A 18 9.15 51.97 -8.09
CA THR A 18 9.20 50.74 -7.29
C THR A 18 10.23 49.80 -7.90
N ALA A 19 11.33 49.60 -7.18
CA ALA A 19 12.33 48.59 -7.47
C ALA A 19 11.72 47.19 -7.28
N VAL A 20 11.76 46.36 -8.32
CA VAL A 20 11.41 44.93 -8.22
C VAL A 20 12.61 44.18 -7.64
N ALA A 21 12.57 43.92 -6.34
CA ALA A 21 13.50 42.99 -5.70
C ALA A 21 13.07 41.55 -6.01
N ALA A 22 13.89 40.82 -6.76
CA ALA A 22 13.73 39.39 -7.00
C ALA A 22 13.96 38.61 -5.70
N LEU A 23 12.88 38.22 -5.03
CA LEU A 23 12.91 37.24 -3.94
C LEU A 23 12.99 35.84 -4.53
N SER A 24 14.18 35.26 -4.53
CA SER A 24 14.40 33.83 -4.64
C SER A 24 13.82 33.14 -3.40
N VAL A 25 12.56 32.70 -3.50
CA VAL A 25 11.91 31.87 -2.47
C VAL A 25 12.51 30.48 -2.56
N GLY A 26 13.36 30.14 -1.59
CA GLY A 26 13.87 28.80 -1.39
C GLY A 26 12.71 27.82 -1.22
N ALA A 27 12.78 26.70 -1.93
CA ALA A 27 11.81 25.61 -1.85
C ALA A 27 11.80 25.03 -0.43
N VAL A 28 10.86 25.46 0.39
CA VAL A 28 10.52 24.79 1.65
C VAL A 28 9.81 23.49 1.26
N ALA A 29 10.52 22.37 1.39
CA ALA A 29 9.94 21.04 1.27
C ALA A 29 8.94 20.86 2.41
N VAL A 30 7.65 21.12 2.13
CA VAL A 30 6.57 20.87 3.09
C VAL A 30 6.32 19.36 3.09
N ALA A 31 6.85 18.68 4.10
CA ALA A 31 6.50 17.30 4.41
C ALA A 31 4.96 17.20 4.52
N GLY A 32 4.36 16.27 3.77
CA GLY A 32 2.92 16.00 3.88
C GLY A 32 2.54 15.63 5.33
N PRO A 33 1.28 15.84 5.74
CA PRO A 33 0.85 15.49 7.09
C PRO A 33 1.09 14.00 7.30
N ALA A 34 1.99 13.67 8.23
CA ALA A 34 2.10 12.33 8.77
C ALA A 34 0.74 12.02 9.42
N ALA A 35 0.03 11.01 8.90
CA ALA A 35 -1.01 10.37 9.69
C ALA A 35 -0.39 10.06 11.05
N ALA A 36 -1.03 10.48 12.15
CA ALA A 36 -0.56 10.17 13.49
C ALA A 36 -0.29 8.66 13.53
N LYS A 37 0.98 8.28 13.71
CA LYS A 37 1.35 6.86 13.80
C LYS A 37 0.63 6.31 15.02
N GLY A 38 -0.45 5.57 14.81
CA GLY A 38 -1.02 4.73 15.85
C GLY A 38 0.07 3.82 16.39
N SER A 39 -0.07 3.41 17.66
CA SER A 39 0.84 2.45 18.27
C SER A 39 0.96 1.21 17.37
N PRO A 40 2.16 0.60 17.27
CA PRO A 40 2.34 -0.62 16.52
C PRO A 40 1.31 -1.67 16.93
N THR A 41 0.67 -2.31 15.95
CA THR A 41 -0.36 -3.34 16.18
C THR A 41 0.20 -4.75 16.12
N GLY A 42 1.46 -4.89 15.71
CA GLY A 42 2.15 -6.15 15.50
C GLY A 42 3.65 -6.02 15.75
N ASP A 43 4.39 -7.05 15.34
CA ASP A 43 5.84 -7.17 15.51
C ASP A 43 6.41 -7.97 14.35
N LEU A 44 7.25 -7.36 13.51
CA LEU A 44 7.85 -8.06 12.36
C LEU A 44 9.28 -8.51 12.65
N ALA A 45 9.53 -9.78 12.36
CA ALA A 45 10.85 -10.37 12.27
C ALA A 45 11.16 -10.77 10.83
N VAL A 46 12.40 -10.52 10.39
CA VAL A 46 12.88 -10.90 9.05
C VAL A 46 14.09 -11.81 9.16
N THR A 47 14.08 -12.93 8.44
CA THR A 47 15.26 -13.81 8.33
C THR A 47 15.88 -13.71 6.95
N VAL A 48 17.16 -13.34 6.88
CA VAL A 48 17.96 -13.25 5.65
C VAL A 48 19.17 -14.16 5.80
N ASN A 49 19.39 -15.07 4.84
CA ASN A 49 20.53 -16.01 4.84
C ASN A 49 20.72 -16.75 6.18
N GLY A 50 19.63 -17.09 6.86
CA GLY A 50 19.66 -17.79 8.15
C GLY A 50 19.77 -16.90 9.39
N THR A 51 20.03 -15.60 9.25
CA THR A 51 20.06 -14.65 10.36
C THR A 51 18.71 -13.95 10.53
N THR A 52 18.14 -14.02 11.73
CA THR A 52 16.87 -13.35 12.07
C THR A 52 17.12 -11.98 12.70
N TYR A 53 16.38 -11.00 12.20
CA TYR A 53 16.37 -9.61 12.63
C TYR A 53 14.99 -9.28 13.19
N ASN A 54 14.89 -9.17 14.52
CA ASN A 54 13.72 -8.72 15.26
C ASN A 54 14.19 -7.64 16.26
N PRO A 55 14.10 -6.35 15.92
CA PRO A 55 14.50 -5.28 16.83
C PRO A 55 13.49 -5.13 17.97
N ALA A 56 13.97 -4.79 19.17
CA ALA A 56 13.09 -4.48 20.29
C ALA A 56 12.15 -3.29 19.95
N ALA A 57 10.97 -3.24 20.57
CA ALA A 57 9.98 -2.18 20.34
C ALA A 57 10.59 -0.76 20.41
N GLY A 58 10.24 0.06 19.42
CA GLY A 58 10.75 1.41 19.20
C GLY A 58 12.13 1.48 18.55
N LYS A 59 12.79 0.34 18.29
CA LYS A 59 14.09 0.27 17.61
C LYS A 59 13.92 -0.21 16.16
N ASP A 60 14.88 0.16 15.33
CA ASP A 60 15.02 -0.32 13.98
C ASP A 60 16.26 -1.20 13.81
N VAL A 61 16.21 -2.05 12.80
CA VAL A 61 17.39 -2.75 12.28
C VAL A 61 17.44 -2.55 10.78
N LYS A 62 18.65 -2.25 10.29
CA LYS A 62 18.89 -1.90 8.89
C LYS A 62 19.97 -2.76 8.30
N LEU A 63 19.71 -3.33 7.13
CA LEU A 63 20.73 -3.96 6.29
C LEU A 63 20.88 -3.18 5.01
N LYS A 64 22.11 -3.11 4.51
CA LYS A 64 22.44 -2.50 3.23
C LYS A 64 23.41 -3.37 2.48
N ASP A 65 23.16 -3.46 1.18
CA ASP A 65 24.07 -4.10 0.23
C ASP A 65 24.46 -5.55 0.58
N VAL A 66 23.47 -6.34 1.00
CA VAL A 66 23.64 -7.75 1.39
C VAL A 66 23.31 -8.67 0.23
N ALA A 67 24.22 -9.57 -0.15
CA ALA A 67 23.89 -10.62 -1.10
C ALA A 67 22.80 -11.52 -0.51
N ALA A 68 21.71 -11.76 -1.23
CA ALA A 68 20.59 -12.56 -0.74
C ALA A 68 20.49 -13.86 -1.53
N SER A 69 20.18 -14.96 -0.86
CA SER A 69 19.98 -16.26 -1.52
C SER A 69 18.88 -17.05 -0.83
N GLY A 70 18.22 -17.93 -1.58
CA GLY A 70 17.08 -18.70 -1.08
C GLY A 70 15.90 -17.80 -0.73
N THR A 71 15.33 -18.02 0.46
CA THR A 71 14.11 -17.34 0.90
C THR A 71 14.40 -16.33 2.00
N VAL A 72 13.91 -15.10 1.83
CA VAL A 72 13.78 -14.12 2.91
C VAL A 72 12.44 -14.39 3.61
N LYS A 73 12.47 -14.71 4.90
CA LYS A 73 11.26 -15.07 5.66
C LYS A 73 10.78 -13.89 6.48
N ILE A 74 9.50 -13.53 6.34
CA ILE A 74 8.86 -12.44 7.07
C ILE A 74 7.83 -13.05 8.01
N ARG A 75 7.99 -12.85 9.31
CA ARG A 75 7.12 -13.41 10.34
C ARG A 75 6.63 -12.30 11.25
N GLY A 76 5.33 -12.16 11.38
CA GLY A 76 4.70 -11.24 12.31
C GLY A 76 3.63 -11.89 13.17
N THR A 77 3.00 -11.06 13.99
CA THR A 77 1.88 -11.43 14.85
C THR A 77 0.64 -11.72 14.04
N HIS A 78 0.30 -10.86 13.07
CA HIS A 78 -0.92 -10.94 12.27
C HIS A 78 -0.65 -11.41 10.84
N VAL A 79 0.53 -11.14 10.28
CA VAL A 79 0.90 -11.51 8.92
C VAL A 79 2.19 -12.31 8.86
N THR A 80 2.24 -13.28 7.95
CA THR A 80 3.48 -13.98 7.59
C THR A 80 3.55 -14.16 6.08
N PHE A 81 4.76 -14.14 5.52
CA PHE A 81 5.01 -14.45 4.11
C PHE A 81 6.50 -14.70 3.85
N ASP A 82 6.80 -15.23 2.67
CA ASP A 82 8.16 -15.50 2.21
C ASP A 82 8.44 -14.71 0.91
N ILE A 83 9.66 -14.23 0.73
CA ILE A 83 10.15 -13.69 -0.54
C ILE A 83 11.21 -14.64 -1.07
N ASP A 84 10.97 -15.22 -2.23
CA ASP A 84 11.96 -16.05 -2.92
C ASP A 84 12.88 -15.15 -3.75
N THR A 85 14.18 -15.17 -3.45
CA THR A 85 15.17 -14.36 -4.15
C THR A 85 15.40 -14.81 -5.60
N ALA A 86 15.04 -16.06 -5.95
CA ALA A 86 15.20 -16.57 -7.31
C ALA A 86 14.15 -16.04 -8.27
N THR A 87 12.95 -15.72 -7.78
CA THR A 87 11.84 -15.15 -8.56
C THR A 87 11.55 -13.69 -8.23
N LEU A 88 12.04 -13.20 -7.08
CA LEU A 88 11.59 -11.98 -6.40
C LEU A 88 10.09 -11.98 -6.07
N GLY A 89 9.44 -13.15 -6.12
CA GLY A 89 8.04 -13.32 -5.79
C GLY A 89 7.80 -13.37 -4.29
N VAL A 90 6.63 -12.88 -3.88
CA VAL A 90 6.10 -13.06 -2.52
C VAL A 90 5.19 -14.28 -2.52
N TYR A 91 5.36 -15.16 -1.55
CA TYR A 91 4.63 -16.42 -1.42
C TYR A 91 4.04 -16.55 -0.02
N HIS A 92 2.95 -17.32 0.08
CA HIS A 92 2.32 -17.69 1.34
C HIS A 92 1.94 -16.49 2.21
N TYR A 93 1.43 -15.42 1.61
CA TYR A 93 0.95 -14.27 2.37
C TYR A 93 -0.29 -14.66 3.15
N THR A 94 -0.13 -14.77 4.47
CA THR A 94 -1.05 -15.44 5.38
C THR A 94 -1.43 -14.52 6.52
N LEU A 95 -2.73 -14.39 6.77
CA LEU A 95 -3.23 -13.86 8.03
C LEU A 95 -3.16 -14.98 9.08
N THR A 96 -2.53 -14.73 10.23
CA THR A 96 -2.29 -15.76 11.25
C THR A 96 -3.54 -16.15 12.03
N GLY A 97 -4.53 -15.24 12.10
CA GLY A 97 -5.72 -15.36 12.94
C GLY A 97 -5.50 -14.98 14.41
N ALA A 98 -4.39 -14.30 14.72
CA ALA A 98 -4.13 -13.75 16.05
C ALA A 98 -5.34 -12.97 16.59
N ALA A 99 -5.58 -13.10 17.90
CA ALA A 99 -6.74 -12.51 18.53
C ALA A 99 -6.65 -10.98 18.53
N ASP A 100 -7.61 -10.34 17.86
CA ASP A 100 -7.73 -8.89 17.76
C ASP A 100 -9.18 -8.51 17.39
N PRO A 101 -9.76 -7.42 17.92
CA PRO A 101 -11.08 -6.91 17.53
C PRO A 101 -11.32 -6.77 16.02
N GLN A 102 -10.25 -6.50 15.26
CA GLN A 102 -10.27 -6.24 13.82
C GLN A 102 -9.88 -7.44 12.96
N ARG A 103 -9.50 -8.59 13.55
CA ARG A 103 -9.10 -9.78 12.79
C ARG A 103 -10.21 -10.23 11.83
N MET A 104 -9.83 -10.72 10.66
CA MET A 104 -10.78 -11.25 9.66
C MET A 104 -10.85 -12.77 9.64
N VAL A 105 -9.88 -13.44 10.27
CA VAL A 105 -9.80 -14.91 10.32
C VAL A 105 -9.46 -15.36 11.73
N THR A 106 -9.85 -16.57 12.10
CA THR A 106 -9.63 -17.16 13.43
C THR A 106 -8.59 -18.28 13.44
N LYS A 107 -8.06 -18.61 12.26
CA LYS A 107 -7.01 -19.61 12.02
C LYS A 107 -6.09 -19.08 10.91
N PRO A 108 -4.89 -19.65 10.73
CA PRO A 108 -4.04 -19.30 9.60
C PRO A 108 -4.77 -19.47 8.28
N THR A 109 -4.87 -18.38 7.52
CA THR A 109 -5.51 -18.33 6.21
C THR A 109 -4.58 -17.66 5.22
N GLU A 110 -4.14 -18.42 4.23
CA GLU A 110 -3.34 -17.92 3.13
C GLU A 110 -4.22 -17.05 2.22
N ILE A 111 -3.91 -15.76 2.14
CA ILE A 111 -4.64 -14.82 1.29
C ILE A 111 -4.11 -14.86 -0.14
N PHE A 112 -2.79 -14.84 -0.29
CA PHE A 112 -2.13 -15.01 -1.59
C PHE A 112 -1.17 -16.18 -1.51
N ALA A 113 -1.44 -17.20 -2.31
CA ALA A 113 -0.48 -18.27 -2.58
C ALA A 113 0.79 -17.67 -3.20
N SER A 114 0.62 -16.72 -4.14
CA SER A 114 1.75 -16.01 -4.71
C SER A 114 1.41 -14.62 -5.26
N LYS A 115 2.44 -13.77 -5.30
CA LYS A 115 2.52 -12.51 -6.06
C LYS A 115 3.89 -12.48 -6.73
N VAL A 116 3.95 -12.77 -8.03
CA VAL A 116 5.21 -13.02 -8.73
C VAL A 116 5.40 -12.05 -9.89
N PRO A 117 6.51 -11.27 -9.91
CA PRO A 117 6.89 -10.51 -11.09
C PRO A 117 7.49 -11.43 -12.16
N THR A 118 6.99 -11.33 -13.38
CA THR A 118 7.55 -12.00 -14.56
C THR A 118 8.81 -11.27 -15.02
N LEU A 119 9.97 -11.85 -14.75
CA LEU A 119 11.28 -11.33 -15.15
C LEU A 119 12.04 -12.40 -15.96
N THR A 120 13.02 -11.99 -16.75
CA THR A 120 13.97 -12.92 -17.37
C THR A 120 15.06 -13.33 -16.38
N ALA A 121 15.76 -14.44 -16.66
CA ALA A 121 16.91 -14.86 -15.84
C ALA A 121 18.00 -13.78 -15.79
N ALA A 122 18.26 -13.11 -16.92
CA ALA A 122 19.23 -12.01 -16.99
C ALA A 122 18.81 -10.83 -16.10
N GLN A 123 17.53 -10.47 -16.08
CA GLN A 123 17.04 -9.39 -15.22
C GLN A 123 17.18 -9.71 -13.73
N ARG A 124 17.08 -10.98 -13.32
CA ARG A 124 17.18 -11.40 -11.90
C ARG A 124 18.60 -11.69 -11.43
N ALA A 125 19.59 -11.63 -12.32
CA ALA A 125 20.96 -11.94 -11.95
C ALA A 125 21.51 -10.98 -10.87
N GLY A 126 22.36 -11.51 -9.98
CA GLY A 126 23.08 -10.72 -8.99
C GLY A 126 22.20 -10.12 -7.89
N VAL A 127 21.19 -10.86 -7.41
CA VAL A 127 20.26 -10.37 -6.38
C VAL A 127 20.97 -9.95 -5.09
N ARG A 128 20.73 -8.72 -4.67
CA ARG A 128 21.16 -8.17 -3.38
C ARG A 128 20.00 -7.45 -2.72
N ILE A 129 19.94 -7.51 -1.41
CA ILE A 129 19.15 -6.57 -0.61
C ILE A 129 19.93 -5.25 -0.60
N LYS A 130 19.47 -4.28 -1.40
CA LYS A 130 20.03 -2.92 -1.43
C LYS A 130 19.76 -2.21 -0.11
N GLU A 131 18.55 -2.39 0.41
CA GLU A 131 18.09 -1.81 1.67
C GLU A 131 17.06 -2.75 2.31
N LEU A 132 17.20 -2.97 3.61
CA LEU A 132 16.18 -3.57 4.48
C LEU A 132 16.06 -2.67 5.71
N GLU A 133 14.84 -2.35 6.09
CA GLU A 133 14.49 -1.74 7.38
C GLU A 133 13.35 -2.55 7.99
N VAL A 134 13.57 -3.02 9.22
CA VAL A 134 12.54 -3.60 10.07
C VAL A 134 12.41 -2.71 11.28
N LYS A 135 11.18 -2.31 11.60
CA LYS A 135 10.89 -1.46 12.75
C LYS A 135 9.48 -1.72 13.22
N ASP A 136 9.33 -2.18 14.46
CA ASP A 136 8.04 -2.47 15.06
C ASP A 136 7.20 -3.39 14.13
N ASP A 137 6.02 -2.93 13.75
CA ASP A 137 5.13 -3.62 12.82
C ASP A 137 5.42 -3.33 11.34
N THR A 138 6.53 -2.68 10.97
CA THR A 138 6.81 -2.28 9.58
C THR A 138 8.06 -2.93 9.00
N LEU A 139 7.97 -3.22 7.70
CA LEU A 139 9.04 -3.77 6.88
C LEU A 139 9.14 -2.98 5.58
N VAL A 140 10.34 -2.58 5.22
CA VAL A 140 10.70 -2.16 3.86
C VAL A 140 11.91 -2.96 3.42
N VAL A 141 11.80 -3.67 2.30
CA VAL A 141 12.94 -4.33 1.66
C VAL A 141 13.01 -3.93 0.20
N ARG A 142 14.19 -3.53 -0.27
CA ARG A 142 14.47 -3.24 -1.67
C ARG A 142 15.55 -4.18 -2.18
N PHE A 143 15.17 -5.01 -3.13
CA PHE A 143 16.10 -5.84 -3.89
C PHE A 143 16.68 -5.06 -5.06
N GLN A 144 17.96 -5.23 -5.32
CA GLN A 144 18.63 -4.81 -6.53
C GLN A 144 19.08 -6.07 -7.28
N VAL A 145 18.83 -6.06 -8.59
CA VAL A 145 19.23 -7.10 -9.54
C VAL A 145 19.77 -6.41 -10.79
N ALA A 146 20.36 -7.18 -11.71
CA ALA A 146 20.90 -6.63 -12.96
C ALA A 146 19.87 -5.84 -13.78
N GLY A 147 18.59 -6.24 -13.75
CA GLY A 147 17.52 -5.60 -14.54
C GLY A 147 16.89 -4.36 -13.91
N GLY A 148 17.12 -4.07 -12.62
CA GLY A 148 16.41 -3.02 -11.90
C GLY A 148 16.31 -3.23 -10.40
N THR A 149 15.29 -2.63 -9.76
CA THR A 149 15.00 -2.85 -8.34
C THR A 149 13.55 -3.29 -8.13
N LEU A 150 13.33 -4.05 -7.05
CA LEU A 150 11.99 -4.39 -6.57
C LEU A 150 11.90 -4.02 -5.09
N LYS A 151 10.99 -3.13 -4.73
CA LYS A 151 10.70 -2.82 -3.33
C LYS A 151 9.44 -3.57 -2.88
N VAL A 152 9.50 -4.17 -1.69
CA VAL A 152 8.36 -4.70 -0.96
C VAL A 152 8.23 -3.92 0.34
N GLN A 153 7.03 -3.44 0.62
CA GLN A 153 6.68 -2.80 1.89
C GLN A 153 5.54 -3.58 2.52
N ALA A 154 5.64 -3.83 3.81
CA ALA A 154 4.62 -4.53 4.57
C ALA A 154 4.40 -3.90 5.95
N LYS A 155 3.18 -4.02 6.48
CA LYS A 155 2.84 -3.71 7.86
C LYS A 155 2.14 -4.91 8.51
N ASP A 156 2.51 -5.25 9.74
CA ASP A 156 1.87 -6.29 10.54
C ASP A 156 0.68 -5.72 11.31
N ALA A 157 -0.51 -5.97 10.77
CA ALA A 157 -1.76 -5.52 11.37
C ALA A 157 -2.86 -6.58 11.21
N PRO A 158 -3.89 -6.59 12.08
CA PRO A 158 -4.97 -7.59 12.09
C PRO A 158 -5.71 -7.74 10.75
N GLN A 159 -5.78 -6.64 9.98
CA GLN A 159 -6.37 -6.59 8.65
C GLN A 159 -5.29 -6.60 7.55
N GLY A 160 -4.19 -7.34 7.75
CA GLY A 160 -3.06 -7.42 6.81
C GLY A 160 -2.18 -6.18 6.70
N GLY A 161 -2.69 -5.02 7.12
CA GLY A 161 -1.99 -3.73 7.03
C GLY A 161 -1.75 -3.30 5.59
N ILE A 162 -0.66 -2.58 5.39
CA ILE A 162 -0.18 -2.20 4.05
C ILE A 162 0.64 -3.36 3.50
N PHE A 163 0.34 -3.83 2.28
CA PHE A 163 1.27 -4.60 1.47
C PHE A 163 1.43 -3.92 0.12
N GLN A 164 2.68 -3.69 -0.32
CA GLN A 164 3.01 -3.08 -1.60
C GLN A 164 4.23 -3.73 -2.24
N MET A 165 4.15 -3.97 -3.55
CA MET A 165 5.24 -4.41 -4.41
C MET A 165 5.45 -3.38 -5.52
N GLU A 166 6.66 -2.84 -5.63
CA GLU A 166 7.00 -1.71 -6.52
C GLU A 166 8.21 -2.09 -7.40
N PRO A 167 7.96 -2.60 -8.62
CA PRO A 167 9.01 -2.87 -9.59
C PRO A 167 9.49 -1.59 -10.27
N GLU A 168 10.81 -1.40 -10.32
CA GLU A 168 11.49 -0.32 -11.04
C GLU A 168 12.48 -0.94 -12.03
N PHE A 169 11.97 -1.29 -13.21
CA PHE A 169 12.70 -1.91 -14.32
C PHE A 169 12.59 -1.07 -15.59
N ALA A 170 13.44 -1.33 -16.59
CA ALA A 170 13.45 -0.57 -17.85
C ALA A 170 12.15 -0.71 -18.66
N SER A 171 11.51 -1.89 -18.59
CA SER A 171 10.21 -2.16 -19.19
C SER A 171 9.16 -2.39 -18.10
N ALA A 172 7.88 -2.27 -18.46
CA ALA A 172 6.80 -2.68 -17.57
C ALA A 172 6.95 -4.17 -17.20
N VAL A 173 6.59 -4.50 -15.96
CA VAL A 173 6.70 -5.84 -15.38
C VAL A 173 5.30 -6.38 -15.17
N GLU A 174 5.00 -7.55 -15.75
CA GLU A 174 3.77 -8.26 -15.41
C GLU A 174 3.92 -8.86 -14.00
N VAL A 175 2.97 -8.60 -13.12
CA VAL A 175 2.87 -9.22 -11.80
C VAL A 175 1.62 -10.08 -11.78
N THR A 176 1.81 -11.38 -11.50
CA THR A 176 0.70 -12.34 -11.36
C THR A 176 0.40 -12.52 -9.87
N HIS A 177 -0.85 -12.30 -9.47
CA HIS A 177 -1.36 -12.65 -8.15
C HIS A 177 -2.20 -13.90 -8.24
N VAL A 178 -1.99 -14.84 -7.32
CA VAL A 178 -2.80 -16.04 -7.15
C VAL A 178 -3.29 -16.06 -5.71
N LEU A 179 -4.60 -16.09 -5.53
CA LEU A 179 -5.23 -16.20 -4.21
C LEU A 179 -4.91 -17.56 -3.57
N GLY A 180 -4.91 -17.60 -2.24
CA GLY A 180 -4.78 -18.85 -1.50
C GLY A 180 -6.00 -19.76 -1.70
N SER A 181 -5.83 -21.05 -1.37
CA SER A 181 -6.91 -22.03 -1.51
C SER A 181 -8.15 -21.63 -0.72
N GLY A 182 -9.33 -21.73 -1.34
CA GLY A 182 -10.62 -21.39 -0.73
C GLY A 182 -11.00 -19.91 -0.80
N LEU A 183 -10.10 -19.05 -1.29
CA LEU A 183 -10.42 -17.67 -1.60
C LEU A 183 -10.79 -17.52 -3.09
N PHE A 184 -11.60 -16.52 -3.37
CA PHE A 184 -12.01 -16.19 -4.73
C PHE A 184 -12.24 -14.69 -4.92
N TYR A 185 -12.07 -14.21 -6.15
CA TYR A 185 -12.48 -12.89 -6.58
C TYR A 185 -13.98 -12.88 -6.87
N PHE A 186 -14.68 -11.82 -6.46
CA PHE A 186 -16.10 -11.61 -6.69
C PHE A 186 -16.41 -10.13 -6.98
N VAL A 187 -17.54 -9.87 -7.63
CA VAL A 187 -18.05 -8.49 -7.77
C VAL A 187 -18.86 -8.15 -6.52
N ASN A 188 -18.44 -7.13 -5.79
CA ASN A 188 -19.17 -6.66 -4.61
C ASN A 188 -20.44 -5.94 -5.05
N SER A 189 -21.58 -6.45 -4.60
CA SER A 189 -22.92 -5.96 -4.97
C SER A 189 -23.19 -4.51 -4.54
N PHE A 190 -22.50 -4.01 -3.51
CA PHE A 190 -22.69 -2.67 -2.98
C PHE A 190 -21.78 -1.63 -3.63
N THR A 191 -20.61 -2.03 -4.11
CA THR A 191 -19.61 -1.09 -4.67
C THR A 191 -19.43 -1.23 -6.18
N GLY A 192 -19.86 -2.35 -6.77
CA GLY A 192 -19.53 -2.73 -8.14
C GLY A 192 -18.03 -3.01 -8.37
N LYS A 193 -17.20 -2.91 -7.32
CA LYS A 193 -15.75 -3.17 -7.38
C LYS A 193 -15.50 -4.67 -7.22
N ILE A 194 -14.33 -5.10 -7.69
CA ILE A 194 -13.87 -6.47 -7.49
C ILE A 194 -13.21 -6.56 -6.12
N ASN A 195 -13.69 -7.48 -5.30
CA ASN A 195 -13.09 -7.87 -4.05
C ASN A 195 -12.63 -9.33 -4.12
N PHE A 196 -11.88 -9.77 -3.12
CA PHE A 196 -11.63 -11.17 -2.83
C PHE A 196 -11.95 -11.48 -1.37
N GLY A 197 -12.26 -12.75 -1.09
CA GLY A 197 -12.60 -13.24 0.24
C GLY A 197 -12.84 -14.75 0.21
N ASP A 198 -13.26 -15.31 1.34
CA ASP A 198 -13.62 -16.74 1.48
C ASP A 198 -15.14 -16.98 1.56
N GLY A 199 -15.95 -15.91 1.52
CA GLY A 199 -17.41 -15.95 1.64
C GLY A 199 -17.93 -16.18 3.06
N THR A 200 -17.05 -16.23 4.08
CA THR A 200 -17.48 -16.43 5.47
C THR A 200 -18.02 -15.12 6.05
N ASN A 201 -19.28 -15.14 6.51
CA ASN A 201 -19.89 -13.99 7.19
C ASN A 201 -19.14 -13.61 8.47
N ALA A 202 -19.13 -12.31 8.78
CA ALA A 202 -18.60 -11.82 10.05
C ALA A 202 -19.32 -12.43 11.26
N VAL A 203 -18.59 -12.71 12.33
CA VAL A 203 -19.12 -13.18 13.61
C VAL A 203 -18.83 -12.11 14.66
N SER A 204 -19.87 -11.57 15.29
CA SER A 204 -19.76 -10.56 16.33
C SER A 204 -19.32 -11.16 17.67
N GLN A 205 -18.77 -10.32 18.56
CA GLN A 205 -18.44 -10.71 19.94
C GLN A 205 -19.64 -11.23 20.72
N ALA A 206 -20.85 -10.72 20.43
CA ALA A 206 -22.09 -11.18 21.04
C ALA A 206 -22.46 -12.61 20.60
N GLN A 207 -22.08 -13.01 19.37
CA GLN A 207 -22.31 -14.36 18.85
C GLN A 207 -21.23 -15.34 19.32
N SER A 208 -19.99 -14.88 19.49
CA SER A 208 -18.89 -15.71 19.99
C SER A 208 -17.82 -14.89 20.71
N ALA A 209 -17.63 -15.16 22.00
CA ALA A 209 -16.64 -14.43 22.82
C ALA A 209 -15.19 -14.62 22.35
N THR A 210 -14.85 -15.78 21.77
CA THR A 210 -13.49 -16.14 21.35
C THR A 210 -13.35 -16.42 19.86
N GLY A 211 -14.46 -16.61 19.14
CA GLY A 211 -14.51 -16.91 17.71
C GLY A 211 -14.98 -15.76 16.84
N TYR A 212 -15.17 -14.55 17.39
CA TYR A 212 -15.56 -13.39 16.60
C TYR A 212 -14.50 -13.02 15.55
N HIS A 213 -14.93 -12.54 14.39
CA HIS A 213 -14.07 -12.03 13.32
C HIS A 213 -14.88 -11.13 12.38
N GLN A 214 -14.19 -10.23 11.71
CA GLN A 214 -14.75 -9.49 10.57
C GLN A 214 -14.84 -10.41 9.35
N MET A 215 -15.64 -10.02 8.35
CA MET A 215 -15.65 -10.73 7.06
C MET A 215 -14.29 -10.57 6.39
N LEU A 216 -13.73 -11.64 5.84
CA LEU A 216 -12.51 -11.55 5.05
C LEU A 216 -12.80 -10.88 3.72
N LEU A 217 -12.42 -9.61 3.63
CA LEU A 217 -12.57 -8.80 2.44
C LEU A 217 -11.23 -8.20 2.07
N GLY A 218 -10.88 -8.29 0.80
CA GLY A 218 -9.72 -7.62 0.25
C GLY A 218 -9.93 -7.13 -1.17
N LYS A 219 -9.03 -6.29 -1.65
CA LYS A 219 -8.91 -5.94 -3.08
C LYS A 219 -7.45 -5.71 -3.44
N ASP A 220 -7.13 -5.98 -4.70
CA ASP A 220 -5.88 -5.50 -5.28
C ASP A 220 -5.89 -3.96 -5.38
N SER A 221 -4.75 -3.34 -5.08
CA SER A 221 -4.59 -1.89 -5.01
C SER A 221 -3.50 -1.43 -5.98
N PRO A 222 -3.84 -1.26 -7.29
CA PRO A 222 -2.90 -0.83 -8.31
C PRO A 222 -2.63 0.68 -8.24
N GLN A 223 -1.40 1.08 -8.56
CA GLN A 223 -1.07 2.44 -8.98
C GLN A 223 -0.10 2.39 -10.16
N VAL A 224 -0.42 3.11 -11.25
CA VAL A 224 0.32 3.03 -12.53
C VAL A 224 0.51 1.57 -12.97
N ALA A 225 -0.57 0.80 -12.88
CA ALA A 225 -0.63 -0.60 -13.27
C ALA A 225 -1.95 -0.89 -13.98
N THR A 226 -1.89 -1.71 -15.02
CA THR A 226 -3.05 -2.06 -15.86
C THR A 226 -3.36 -3.54 -15.69
N LYS A 227 -4.62 -3.88 -15.35
CA LYS A 227 -5.05 -5.28 -15.29
C LYS A 227 -5.09 -5.86 -16.71
N THR A 228 -4.39 -6.95 -16.94
CA THR A 228 -4.33 -7.65 -18.23
C THR A 228 -5.15 -8.95 -18.21
N TYR A 229 -5.38 -9.52 -17.03
CA TYR A 229 -6.11 -10.76 -16.87
C TYR A 229 -6.80 -10.85 -15.51
N GLN A 230 -7.94 -11.52 -15.47
CA GLN A 230 -8.58 -11.95 -14.23
C GLN A 230 -9.46 -13.18 -14.46
N ASP A 231 -9.38 -14.12 -13.53
CA ASP A 231 -10.36 -15.19 -13.32
C ASP A 231 -10.80 -15.21 -11.83
N GLY A 232 -11.45 -16.30 -11.40
CA GLY A 232 -11.94 -16.46 -10.03
C GLY A 232 -10.86 -16.50 -8.95
N THR A 233 -9.58 -16.71 -9.28
CA THR A 233 -8.48 -16.85 -8.28
C THR A 233 -7.19 -16.12 -8.66
N THR A 234 -7.07 -15.67 -9.90
CA THR A 234 -5.84 -15.13 -10.46
C THR A 234 -6.10 -13.76 -11.07
N THR A 235 -5.18 -12.83 -10.83
CA THR A 235 -5.09 -11.57 -11.60
C THR A 235 -3.69 -11.38 -12.16
N LYS A 236 -3.60 -10.70 -13.31
CA LYS A 236 -2.33 -10.24 -13.87
C LYS A 236 -2.37 -8.75 -14.11
N TRP A 237 -1.27 -8.09 -13.79
CA TRP A 237 -1.14 -6.64 -13.82
C TRP A 237 0.16 -6.25 -14.49
N LEU A 238 0.09 -5.43 -15.54
CA LEU A 238 1.26 -4.81 -16.15
C LEU A 238 1.61 -3.54 -15.38
N VAL A 239 2.72 -3.55 -14.65
CA VAL A 239 3.16 -2.46 -13.77
C VAL A 239 4.29 -1.68 -14.43
N THR A 240 4.09 -0.39 -14.67
CA THR A 240 5.14 0.49 -15.21
C THR A 240 6.12 0.87 -14.10
N SER A 241 7.37 1.18 -14.46
CA SER A 241 8.38 1.69 -13.53
C SER A 241 7.86 2.89 -12.73
N GLY A 242 8.03 2.87 -11.40
CA GLY A 242 7.45 3.84 -10.46
C GLY A 242 5.99 3.56 -10.07
N GLY A 243 5.37 2.54 -10.66
CA GLY A 243 4.08 2.00 -10.26
C GLY A 243 4.19 0.97 -9.13
N ARG A 244 3.04 0.48 -8.67
CA ARG A 244 2.98 -0.56 -7.64
C ARG A 244 1.72 -1.41 -7.73
N MET A 245 1.86 -2.64 -7.24
CA MET A 245 0.76 -3.52 -6.88
C MET A 245 0.73 -3.70 -5.37
N GLY A 246 -0.33 -3.24 -4.73
CA GLY A 246 -0.60 -3.50 -3.33
C GLY A 246 -1.83 -4.37 -3.12
N GLY A 247 -2.15 -4.57 -1.84
CA GLY A 247 -3.44 -5.08 -1.40
C GLY A 247 -3.94 -4.22 -0.24
N VAL A 248 -5.26 -4.10 -0.14
CA VAL A 248 -5.92 -3.58 1.07
C VAL A 248 -6.96 -4.58 1.50
N LEU A 249 -7.12 -4.76 2.81
CA LEU A 249 -8.11 -5.66 3.39
C LEU A 249 -9.06 -4.90 4.33
N GLY A 250 -10.09 -5.58 4.81
CA GLY A 250 -11.07 -5.03 5.75
C GLY A 250 -11.91 -3.91 5.13
N GLU A 251 -12.21 -2.89 5.94
CA GLU A 251 -13.07 -1.78 5.55
C GLU A 251 -12.51 -1.00 4.35
N ASP A 252 -11.19 -0.82 4.29
CA ASP A 252 -10.47 -0.17 3.19
C ASP A 252 -10.66 -0.91 1.85
N ALA A 253 -11.00 -2.20 1.90
CA ALA A 253 -11.28 -2.99 0.70
C ALA A 253 -12.62 -2.63 0.05
N ILE A 254 -13.57 -2.11 0.82
CA ILE A 254 -14.93 -1.81 0.38
C ILE A 254 -15.29 -0.32 0.46
N GLU A 255 -14.35 0.53 0.91
CA GLU A 255 -14.55 1.97 0.94
C GLU A 255 -14.91 2.51 -0.46
N LEU A 256 -15.90 3.42 -0.50
CA LEU A 256 -16.36 4.06 -1.72
C LEU A 256 -15.43 5.17 -2.22
N SER A 257 -14.22 5.30 -1.65
CA SER A 257 -13.22 6.25 -2.12
C SER A 257 -12.87 6.01 -3.59
N GLN A 258 -12.57 7.10 -4.29
CA GLN A 258 -12.01 7.05 -5.64
C GLN A 258 -10.67 6.31 -5.57
N GLY A 259 -10.42 5.40 -6.52
CA GLY A 259 -9.14 4.68 -6.60
C GLY A 259 -7.94 5.64 -6.72
N ALA A 260 -6.72 5.11 -6.57
CA ALA A 260 -5.51 5.92 -6.69
C ALA A 260 -5.47 6.61 -8.07
N THR A 261 -5.54 7.94 -8.09
CA THR A 261 -5.44 8.71 -9.34
C THR A 261 -4.04 8.57 -9.93
N ASN A 262 -3.93 8.29 -11.23
CA ASN A 262 -2.65 8.34 -11.94
C ASN A 262 -2.06 9.74 -11.78
N CYS A 263 -0.95 9.83 -11.07
CA CYS A 263 -0.30 11.09 -10.81
C CYS A 263 1.06 11.14 -11.51
N THR A 264 1.24 12.16 -12.34
CA THR A 264 2.42 12.32 -13.20
C THR A 264 3.37 13.43 -12.72
N SER A 265 2.94 14.32 -11.81
CA SER A 265 3.80 15.21 -11.00
C SER A 265 2.99 15.89 -9.88
N ASN A 266 3.64 16.28 -8.77
CA ASN A 266 3.04 17.00 -7.63
C ASN A 266 1.81 16.33 -6.99
N CYS A 267 1.95 15.04 -6.66
CA CYS A 267 0.92 14.21 -6.06
C CYS A 267 0.70 14.56 -4.59
N GLN A 268 -0.12 15.58 -4.33
CA GLN A 268 -0.96 15.52 -3.16
C GLN A 268 -2.23 14.77 -3.57
N ALA A 269 -2.73 13.86 -2.75
CA ALA A 269 -4.10 13.39 -2.90
C ALA A 269 -5.01 14.61 -2.70
N GLN A 270 -5.28 15.35 -3.78
CA GLN A 270 -6.10 16.57 -3.75
C GLN A 270 -7.58 16.25 -3.60
N ASN A 271 -7.93 14.97 -3.51
CA ASN A 271 -9.21 14.50 -2.98
C ASN A 271 -9.23 14.90 -1.50
N ARG A 272 -9.51 16.17 -1.23
CA ARG A 272 -9.69 16.78 0.09
C ARG A 272 -10.97 16.23 0.74
N ILE A 273 -11.12 14.91 0.83
CA ILE A 273 -12.19 14.30 1.59
C ILE A 273 -11.93 14.68 3.05
N ARG A 274 -12.72 15.63 3.55
CA ARG A 274 -12.76 16.00 4.96
C ARG A 274 -13.89 15.18 5.59
N GLY A 275 -13.52 14.14 6.34
CA GLY A 275 -14.47 13.21 6.98
C GLY A 275 -14.22 11.76 6.56
N SER A 276 -15.01 10.83 7.10
CA SER A 276 -15.03 9.43 6.67
C SER A 276 -15.93 9.26 5.44
N VAL A 277 -15.50 8.43 4.49
CA VAL A 277 -16.37 7.97 3.40
C VAL A 277 -17.26 6.86 3.99
N PRO A 278 -18.53 6.74 3.58
CA PRO A 278 -19.37 5.63 4.00
C PRO A 278 -18.74 4.27 3.65
N VAL A 279 -18.61 3.41 4.65
CA VAL A 279 -18.30 1.98 4.47
C VAL A 279 -19.64 1.26 4.24
N PRO A 280 -19.84 0.59 3.09
CA PRO A 280 -21.08 -0.12 2.82
C PRO A 280 -21.20 -1.39 3.70
N PRO A 281 -22.40 -1.99 3.80
CA PRO A 281 -22.55 -3.29 4.42
C PRO A 281 -21.68 -4.37 3.79
N ASN A 282 -21.41 -5.44 4.55
CA ASN A 282 -20.75 -6.63 4.02
C ASN A 282 -21.58 -7.27 2.90
N PRO A 283 -20.95 -7.72 1.80
CA PRO A 283 -21.63 -8.50 0.77
C PRO A 283 -22.23 -9.78 1.37
N VAL A 284 -23.42 -10.15 0.88
CA VAL A 284 -24.12 -11.39 1.26
C VAL A 284 -23.95 -12.39 0.12
N ASP A 285 -23.59 -13.62 0.45
CA ASP A 285 -23.41 -14.74 -0.49
C ASP A 285 -22.57 -14.37 -1.72
N PRO A 286 -21.32 -13.89 -1.55
CA PRO A 286 -20.48 -13.51 -2.67
C PRO A 286 -20.20 -14.72 -3.57
N THR A 287 -20.35 -14.54 -4.88
CA THR A 287 -20.14 -15.58 -5.90
C THR A 287 -18.84 -15.33 -6.67
N PRO A 288 -18.03 -16.38 -6.93
CA PRO A 288 -16.81 -16.24 -7.72
C PRO A 288 -17.05 -15.62 -9.10
N ILE A 289 -16.09 -14.83 -9.58
CA ILE A 289 -16.04 -14.39 -10.98
C ILE A 289 -15.56 -15.55 -11.85
N GLY A 290 -16.22 -15.74 -13.00
CA GLY A 290 -15.94 -16.82 -13.95
C GLY A 290 -16.99 -17.92 -13.85
#